data_AF-A0A8J8AQG9-F1
#
_entry.id   AF-A0A8J8AQG9-F1
#
_cell.length_a   1.000
_cell.length_b   1.000
_cell.length_c   1.000
_cell.angle_alpha   90.00
_cell.angle_beta   90.00
_cell.angle_gamma   90.00
#
_symmetry.space_group_name_H-M   'P 1'
#
loop_
_entity.id
_entity.type
_entity.pdbx_description
1 polymer ?
#
loop_
_entity_poly.entity_id
_entity_poly.type
_entity_poly.pdbx_seq_one_letter_code
_entity_poly.pdbx_strand_id
1 'polypeptide(L)' 'FAPDGKTLYYSAERNGSWDIMKATIARKEEPYFYASTVIKEEPLIATEKEEFQPKVSPDGKEIAYLEERNTLKICKSKL' A
#
# COMPACT_ATOMS: atom_id res chain seq x y z
N PHE A 1 1.58 -6.97 3.88
CA PHE A 1 0.69 -7.73 2.99
C PHE A 1 -0.75 -7.50 3.39
N ALA A 2 -1.64 -7.39 2.40
CA ALA A 2 -3.08 -7.44 2.60
C ALA A 2 -3.53 -8.85 3.01
N PRO A 3 -4.70 -8.99 3.67
CA PRO A 3 -5.24 -10.29 4.06
C PRO A 3 -5.45 -11.26 2.89
N ASP A 4 -5.62 -10.75 1.66
CA ASP A 4 -5.78 -11.56 0.45
C ASP A 4 -4.50 -12.25 -0.04
N GLY A 5 -3.33 -11.88 0.49
CA GLY A 5 -2.02 -12.38 0.06
C GLY A 5 -1.59 -11.93 -1.35
N LYS A 6 -2.36 -11.07 -2.01
CA LYS A 6 -2.16 -10.62 -3.40
C LYS A 6 -1.80 -9.15 -3.51
N THR A 7 -1.93 -8.39 -2.42
CA THR A 7 -1.56 -6.97 -2.36
C THR A 7 -0.50 -6.69 -1.30
N LEU A 8 0.46 -5.83 -1.64
CA LEU A 8 1.44 -5.25 -0.73
C LEU A 8 1.24 -3.74 -0.64
N TYR A 9 1.15 -3.24 0.59
CA TYR A 9 1.16 -1.81 0.91
C TYR A 9 2.51 -1.47 1.53
N TYR A 10 3.16 -0.42 1.06
CA TYR A 10 4.48 0.01 1.52
C TYR A 10 4.69 1.49 1.27
N SER A 11 5.61 2.10 2.01
CA SER A 11 6.07 3.46 1.72
C SER A 11 7.24 3.42 0.75
N ALA A 12 7.26 4.35 -0.21
CA ALA A 12 8.37 4.53 -1.12
C ALA A 12 8.59 6.01 -1.42
N GLU A 13 9.84 6.43 -1.47
CA GLU A 13 10.17 7.77 -1.96
C GLU A 13 10.17 7.77 -3.49
N ARG A 14 9.37 8.64 -4.08
CA ARG A 14 9.39 8.93 -5.52
C ARG A 14 9.33 10.42 -5.74
N ASN A 15 10.18 10.91 -6.64
CA ASN A 15 10.20 12.33 -7.03
C ASN A 15 10.29 13.30 -5.83
N GLY A 16 10.95 12.89 -4.74
CA GLY A 16 11.15 13.70 -3.55
C GLY A 16 9.99 13.71 -2.55
N SER A 17 9.01 12.79 -2.66
CA SER A 17 7.99 12.60 -1.62
C SER A 17 7.84 11.13 -1.26
N TRP A 18 7.68 10.85 0.03
CA TRP A 18 7.32 9.53 0.55
C TRP A 18 5.82 9.32 0.50
N ASP A 19 5.39 8.42 -0.38
CA ASP A 19 3.99 8.06 -0.55
C ASP A 19 3.74 6.63 -0.08
N ILE A 20 2.48 6.30 0.22
CA ILE A 20 2.04 4.92 0.36
C ILE A 20 1.61 4.38 -1.00
N MET A 21 2.29 3.32 -1.40
CA MET A 21 2.11 2.62 -2.66
C MET A 21 1.33 1.32 -2.47
N LYS A 22 0.60 0.93 -3.51
CA LYS A 22 -0.07 -0.36 -3.61
C LYS A 22 0.55 -1.14 -4.76
N ALA A 23 1.09 -2.33 -4.45
CA ALA A 23 1.50 -3.31 -5.45
C ALA A 23 0.54 -4.50 -5.42
N THR A 24 0.05 -4.93 -6.59
CA THR A 24 -0.92 -6.02 -6.74
C THR A 24 -0.50 -6.96 -7.86
N ILE A 25 -0.72 -8.26 -7.68
CA ILE A 25 -0.56 -9.27 -8.74
C ILE A 25 -1.46 -8.88 -9.94
N ALA A 26 -0.89 -8.76 -11.14
CA ALA A 26 -1.66 -8.37 -12.32
C ALA A 26 -2.38 -9.56 -12.99
N ARG A 27 -1.80 -10.76 -12.92
CA ARG A 27 -2.34 -11.99 -13.53
C ARG A 27 -3.15 -12.80 -12.53
N LYS A 28 -4.43 -13.01 -12.80
CA LYS A 28 -5.35 -13.67 -11.84
C LYS A 28 -5.01 -15.13 -11.60
N GLU A 29 -4.34 -15.75 -12.56
CA GLU A 29 -3.90 -17.15 -12.56
C GLU A 29 -2.70 -17.38 -11.63
N GLU A 30 -2.00 -16.31 -11.23
CA GLU A 30 -0.85 -16.40 -10.32
C GLU A 30 -1.32 -16.28 -8.86
N PRO A 31 -1.15 -17.34 -8.03
CA PRO A 31 -1.74 -17.38 -6.70
C PRO A 31 -0.92 -16.63 -5.64
N TYR A 32 0.39 -16.43 -5.85
CA TYR A 32 1.31 -15.95 -4.83
C TYR A 32 2.05 -14.69 -5.26
N PHE A 33 2.03 -13.66 -4.42
CA PHE A 33 2.72 -12.39 -4.71
C PHE A 33 4.23 -12.60 -4.91
N TYR A 34 4.87 -13.41 -4.07
CA TYR A 34 6.32 -13.66 -4.13
C TYR A 34 6.78 -14.38 -5.41
N ALA A 35 5.87 -15.02 -6.14
CA ALA A 35 6.14 -15.76 -7.37
C ALA A 35 5.49 -15.12 -8.61
N SER A 36 4.87 -13.95 -8.45
CA SER A 36 4.17 -13.30 -9.56
C SER A 36 5.15 -12.73 -10.58
N THR A 37 4.85 -12.89 -11.86
CA THR A 37 5.71 -12.42 -12.96
C THR A 37 5.40 -10.99 -13.39
N VAL A 38 4.21 -10.48 -13.06
CA VAL A 38 3.77 -9.13 -13.41
C VAL A 38 3.08 -8.48 -12.20
N ILE A 39 3.69 -7.42 -11.69
CA ILE A 39 3.16 -6.61 -10.59
C ILE A 39 2.66 -5.28 -11.15
N LYS A 40 1.43 -4.92 -10.82
CA LYS A 40 0.90 -3.57 -11.03
C LYS A 40 1.19 -2.75 -9.78
N GLU A 41 1.82 -1.60 -9.95
CA GLU A 41 2.05 -0.65 -8.87
C GLU A 41 1.31 0.67 -9.14
N GLU A 42 0.70 1.24 -8.10
CA GLU A 42 0.00 2.52 -8.17
C GLU A 42 0.06 3.26 -6.81
N PRO A 43 0.10 4.61 -6.81
CA PRO A 43 0.02 5.37 -5.57
C PRO A 43 -1.35 5.18 -4.92
N LEU A 44 -1.37 5.00 -3.61
CA LEU A 44 -2.61 4.82 -2.84
C LEU A 44 -2.92 6.03 -1.97
N ILE A 45 -1.91 6.53 -1.26
CA ILE A 45 -1.94 7.79 -0.52
C ILE A 45 -0.69 8.53 -0.98
N ALA A 46 -0.90 9.62 -1.68
CA ALA A 46 0.15 10.46 -2.23
C ALA A 46 -0.35 11.90 -2.17
N THR A 47 -0.11 12.56 -1.04
CA THR A 47 -0.53 13.94 -0.81
C THR A 47 0.68 14.86 -0.88
N GLU A 48 0.53 16.13 -0.48
CA GLU A 48 1.70 17.02 -0.30
C GLU A 48 2.48 16.70 1.00
N LYS A 49 2.00 15.74 1.78
CA LYS A 49 2.59 15.29 3.04
C LYS A 49 3.35 13.98 2.84
N GLU A 50 4.26 13.71 3.75
CA GLU A 50 5.04 12.49 3.74
C GLU A 50 4.32 11.37 4.51
N GLU A 51 4.18 10.18 3.92
CA GLU A 51 3.42 9.06 4.47
C GLU A 51 4.25 7.78 4.68
N PHE A 52 4.28 7.31 5.94
CA PHE A 52 5.16 6.24 6.40
C PHE A 52 4.40 5.06 7.03
N GLN A 53 5.04 3.89 6.97
CA GLN A 53 4.72 2.69 7.76
C GLN A 53 3.24 2.26 7.67
N PRO A 54 2.70 2.02 6.46
CA PRO A 54 1.32 1.61 6.32
C PRO A 54 1.07 0.24 6.98
N LYS A 55 -0.07 0.14 7.66
CA LYS A 55 -0.63 -1.10 8.20
C LYS A 55 -2.07 -1.24 7.76
N VAL A 56 -2.35 -2.30 7.02
CA VAL A 56 -3.70 -2.68 6.62
C VAL A 56 -4.42 -3.39 7.77
N SER A 57 -5.69 -3.06 7.94
CA SER A 57 -6.62 -3.72 8.86
C SER A 57 -6.83 -5.20 8.53
N PRO A 58 -7.19 -6.05 9.52
CA PRO A 58 -7.44 -7.48 9.29
C PRO A 58 -8.52 -7.81 8.27
N ASP A 59 -9.51 -6.92 8.09
CA ASP A 59 -10.59 -7.07 7.10
C ASP A 59 -10.29 -6.37 5.76
N GLY A 60 -9.12 -5.73 5.65
CA GLY A 60 -8.66 -5.06 4.43
C GLY A 60 -9.34 -3.74 4.10
N LYS A 61 -10.26 -3.24 4.95
CA LYS A 61 -11.09 -2.05 4.62
C LYS A 61 -10.45 -0.72 4.98
N GLU A 62 -9.47 -0.73 5.87
CA GLU A 62 -8.79 0.45 6.37
C GLU A 62 -7.27 0.30 6.37
N ILE A 63 -6.56 1.42 6.26
CA ILE A 63 -5.11 1.52 6.38
C ILE A 63 -4.77 2.59 7.41
N ALA A 64 -3.96 2.21 8.39
CA ALA A 64 -3.32 3.13 9.33
C ALA A 64 -1.92 3.47 8.85
N TYR A 65 -1.50 4.73 8.99
CA TYR A 65 -0.17 5.20 8.59
C TYR A 65 0.28 6.43 9.38
N LEU A 66 1.56 6.77 9.28
CA LEU A 66 2.15 7.97 9.88
C LEU A 66 2.29 9.08 8.82
N GLU A 67 1.57 10.18 8.99
CA GLU A 67 1.75 11.43 8.25
C GLU A 67 2.82 12.27 8.97
N GLU A 68 3.76 12.85 8.22
CA GLU A 68 4.84 13.71 8.74
C GLU A 68 5.62 13.03 9.89
N ARG A 69 5.74 11.70 9.80
CA ARG A 69 6.43 10.79 10.74
C ARG A 69 5.80 10.66 12.14
N ASN A 70 4.92 11.57 12.56
CA ASN A 70 4.45 11.63 13.95
C ASN A 70 2.92 11.71 14.11
N THR A 71 2.15 11.86 13.03
CA THR A 71 0.69 11.96 13.08
C THR A 71 0.07 10.65 12.59
N LEU A 72 -0.62 9.93 13.47
CA LEU A 72 -1.34 8.72 13.08
C LEU A 72 -2.61 9.09 12.30
N LYS A 73 -2.75 8.55 11.09
CA LYS A 73 -3.92 8.72 10.23
C LYS A 73 -4.52 7.35 9.90
N ILE A 74 -5.83 7.33 9.67
CA ILE A 74 -6.57 6.16 9.19
C ILE A 74 -7.37 6.59 7.96
N CYS A 75 -7.28 5.82 6.88
CA CYS A 75 -8.09 6.03 5.68
C CYS A 75 -8.78 4.73 5.26
N LYS A 76 -9.88 4.85 4.50
CA LYS A 76 -10.49 3.70 3.86
C LYS A 76 -9.60 3.21 2.72
N SER A 77 -9.30 1.92 2.73
CA SER A 77 -8.76 1.19 1.60
C SER A 77 -9.76 1.31 0.45
N LYS A 78 -9.41 2.08 -0.59
CA LYS A 78 -10.16 2.05 -1.85
C LYS A 78 -9.93 0.67 -2.47
N LEU A 79 -10.87 -0.24 -2.22
CA LEU A 79 -10.98 -1.51 -2.93
C LEU A 79 -11.34 -1.25 -4.40
#